data_AF-A0A533Z3W0-F1
#
_entry.id   AF-A0A533Z3W0-F1
#
_cell.length_a   1.000
_cell.length_b   1.000
_cell.length_c   1.000
_cell.angle_alpha   90.00
_cell.angle_beta   90.00
_cell.angle_gamma   90.00
#
_symmetry.space_group_name_H-M   'P 1'
#
loop_
_entity.id
_entity.type
_entity.pdbx_description
1 polymer ?
#
loop_
_entity_poly.entity_id
_entity_poly.type
_entity_poly.pdbx_seq_one_letter_code
_entity_poly.pdbx_strand_id
1 'polypeptide(L)'
;MVTERVSRLVHGVADPVSIAGMVDSSLRPGGAISVAFSDGVVHVMLDQTGDWTITAGLSVLSDRLLPLTRALEDLGFFQATEQAGMVYHLWTSALHEDHENRNNAEETLLRVLISFQSHSTPSYIG
;
A
#
# COMPACT_ATOMS: atom_id res chain seq x y z
N MET A 1 12.93 -6.52 -25.18
CA MET A 1 12.91 -5.85 -23.86
C MET A 1 11.72 -6.42 -23.12
N VAL A 2 11.95 -7.37 -22.22
CA VAL A 2 10.89 -8.04 -21.45
C VAL A 2 10.97 -7.49 -20.04
N THR A 3 9.93 -6.78 -19.60
CA THR A 3 9.75 -6.35 -18.22
C THR A 3 9.29 -7.56 -17.40
N GLU A 4 10.21 -8.17 -16.66
CA GLU A 4 9.85 -9.18 -15.65
C GLU A 4 9.10 -8.49 -14.51
N ARG A 5 7.78 -8.69 -14.47
CA ARG A 5 6.98 -8.40 -13.27
C ARG A 5 7.20 -9.54 -12.28
N VAL A 6 8.00 -9.28 -11.25
CA VAL A 6 8.18 -10.23 -10.16
C VAL A 6 6.94 -10.18 -9.26
N SER A 7 5.92 -10.96 -9.62
CA SER A 7 4.76 -11.21 -8.75
C SER A 7 5.12 -12.32 -7.77
N ARG A 8 5.73 -11.97 -6.64
CA ARG A 8 5.98 -12.93 -5.56
C ARG A 8 4.75 -13.01 -4.66
N LEU A 9 3.97 -14.08 -4.80
CA LEU A 9 2.84 -14.39 -3.91
C LEU A 9 3.41 -14.76 -2.53
N VAL A 10 3.23 -13.88 -1.55
CA VAL A 10 3.53 -14.15 -0.14
C VAL A 10 2.49 -15.15 0.39
N HIS A 11 2.88 -16.42 0.52
CA HIS A 11 2.05 -17.48 1.13
C HIS A 11 2.32 -17.50 2.65
N GLY A 12 1.46 -16.81 3.39
CA GLY A 12 1.47 -16.68 4.84
C GLY A 12 0.87 -15.34 5.25
N VAL A 13 0.17 -15.26 6.39
CA VAL A 13 -0.27 -13.99 6.97
C VAL A 13 0.99 -13.27 7.48
N ALA A 14 1.74 -12.67 6.55
CA ALA A 14 2.90 -11.87 6.88
C ALA A 14 2.40 -10.63 7.62
N ASP A 15 2.97 -10.38 8.80
CA ASP A 15 2.64 -9.20 9.59
C ASP A 15 3.03 -7.92 8.81
N PRO A 16 2.40 -6.77 9.10
CA PRO A 16 2.63 -5.54 8.36
C PRO A 16 4.09 -5.07 8.37
N VAL A 17 4.81 -5.32 9.48
CA VAL A 17 6.22 -4.93 9.65
C VAL A 17 7.11 -5.76 8.75
N SER A 18 6.88 -7.08 8.68
CA SER A 18 7.59 -7.96 7.76
C SER A 18 7.37 -7.58 6.29
N ILE A 19 6.15 -7.20 5.91
CA ILE A 19 5.86 -6.74 4.54
C ILE A 19 6.55 -5.41 4.26
N ALA A 20 6.49 -4.44 5.19
CA ALA A 20 7.16 -3.15 5.02
C ALA A 20 8.67 -3.30 4.86
N GLY A 21 9.33 -4.09 5.73
CA GLY A 21 10.76 -4.37 5.64
C GLY A 21 11.15 -5.17 4.38
N MET A 22 10.27 -6.05 3.90
CA MET A 22 10.46 -6.72 2.60
C MET A 22 10.42 -5.71 1.45
N VAL A 23 9.46 -4.78 1.45
CA VAL A 23 9.36 -3.74 0.42
C VAL A 23 10.59 -2.85 0.45
N ASP A 24 10.99 -2.35 1.63
CA ASP A 24 12.16 -1.48 1.77
C ASP A 24 13.47 -2.15 1.27
N SER A 25 13.66 -3.42 1.60
CA SER A 25 14.87 -4.17 1.21
C SER A 25 14.87 -4.63 -0.26
N SER A 26 13.70 -4.81 -0.87
CA SER A 26 13.56 -5.35 -2.23
C SER A 26 13.39 -4.28 -3.30
N LEU A 27 12.84 -3.12 -2.94
CA LEU A 27 12.52 -2.07 -3.89
C LEU A 27 13.81 -1.38 -4.38
N ARG A 28 13.94 -1.30 -5.70
CA ARG A 28 15.06 -0.64 -6.38
C ARG A 28 14.54 0.57 -7.16
N PRO A 29 15.39 1.58 -7.46
CA PRO A 29 14.98 2.69 -8.32
C PRO A 29 14.41 2.22 -9.66
N GLY A 30 13.26 2.77 -10.04
CA GLY A 30 12.44 2.33 -11.19
C GLY A 30 11.65 1.03 -10.95
N GLY A 31 11.65 0.50 -9.73
CA GLY A 31 10.97 -0.74 -9.35
C GLY A 31 9.60 -0.50 -8.74
N ALA A 32 8.80 -1.57 -8.71
CA ALA A 32 7.50 -1.54 -8.07
C ALA A 32 7.13 -2.89 -7.46
N ILE A 33 6.33 -2.86 -6.39
CA ILE A 33 5.83 -4.04 -5.66
C ILE A 33 4.33 -3.89 -5.45
N SER A 34 3.57 -4.97 -5.63
CA SER A 34 2.14 -5.04 -5.33
C SER A 34 1.87 -6.03 -4.20
N VAL A 35 1.02 -5.65 -3.27
CA VAL A 35 0.50 -6.48 -2.18
C VAL A 35 -1.03 -6.52 -2.30
N ALA A 36 -1.60 -7.72 -2.38
CA ALA A 36 -3.04 -7.91 -2.51
C ALA A 36 -3.68 -8.27 -1.16
N PHE A 37 -4.87 -7.75 -0.92
CA PHE A 37 -5.69 -7.95 0.26
C PHE A 37 -7.12 -8.30 -0.15
N SER A 38 -7.92 -8.84 0.78
CA SER A 38 -9.35 -9.07 0.54
C SER A 38 -10.11 -7.77 0.23
N ASP A 39 -9.70 -6.67 0.86
CA ASP A 39 -10.33 -5.35 0.72
C ASP A 39 -9.78 -4.53 -0.46
N GLY A 40 -8.70 -4.98 -1.09
CA GLY A 40 -8.09 -4.24 -2.20
C GLY A 40 -6.62 -4.57 -2.47
N VAL A 41 -5.88 -3.58 -2.95
CA VAL A 41 -4.47 -3.73 -3.36
C VAL A 41 -3.66 -2.52 -2.93
N VAL A 42 -2.45 -2.75 -2.46
CA VAL A 42 -1.45 -1.71 -2.22
C VAL A 42 -0.33 -1.90 -3.23
N HIS A 43 0.00 -0.85 -3.96
CA HIS A 43 1.10 -0.81 -4.92
C HIS A 43 2.10 0.26 -4.48
N VAL A 44 3.37 -0.10 -4.47
CA VAL A 44 4.47 0.77 -4.07
C VAL A 44 5.44 0.88 -5.22
N MET A 45 5.81 2.09 -5.58
CA MET A 45 6.78 2.39 -6.63
C MET A 45 7.88 3.28 -6.06
N LEU A 46 9.11 2.97 -6.44
CA LEU A 46 10.25 3.86 -6.26
C LEU A 46 10.69 4.30 -7.64
N ASP A 47 10.58 5.59 -7.93
CA ASP A 47 10.97 6.11 -9.23
C ASP A 47 12.52 6.16 -9.35
N GLN A 48 13.04 6.71 -10.46
CA GLN A 48 14.47 6.83 -10.68
C GLN A 48 15.12 7.97 -9.88
N THR A 49 14.37 8.99 -9.46
CA THR A 49 14.84 10.11 -8.63
C THR A 49 14.87 9.78 -7.15
N GLY A 50 14.26 8.66 -6.75
CA GLY A 50 14.24 8.19 -5.37
C GLY A 50 12.96 8.58 -4.63
N ASP A 51 11.95 9.05 -5.35
CA ASP A 51 10.64 9.35 -4.83
C ASP A 51 9.77 8.11 -4.77
N TRP A 52 9.10 7.98 -3.63
CA TRP A 52 8.19 6.90 -3.36
C TRP A 52 6.77 7.32 -3.75
N THR A 53 6.05 6.39 -4.35
CA THR A 53 4.62 6.52 -4.60
C THR A 53 3.93 5.29 -4.05
N ILE A 54 2.94 5.50 -3.18
CA ILE A 54 2.10 4.45 -2.63
C ILE A 54 0.69 4.66 -3.20
N THR A 55 0.15 3.63 -3.81
CA THR A 55 -1.20 3.60 -4.37
C THR A 55 -2.01 2.54 -3.64
N ALA A 56 -3.11 2.94 -3.01
CA ALA A 56 -4.05 2.03 -2.36
C ALA A 56 -5.34 1.98 -3.18
N GLY A 57 -5.61 0.84 -3.82
CA GLY A 57 -6.88 0.58 -4.48
C GLY A 57 -7.82 -0.14 -3.52
N LEU A 58 -8.98 0.44 -3.25
CA LEU A 58 -10.03 -0.14 -2.41
C LEU A 58 -11.18 -0.67 -3.26
N SER A 59 -11.62 -1.89 -2.99
CA SER A 59 -12.79 -2.44 -3.69
C SER A 59 -14.06 -1.73 -3.25
N VAL A 60 -14.88 -1.27 -4.20
CA VAL A 60 -16.20 -0.68 -3.88
C VAL A 60 -17.17 -1.69 -3.27
N LEU A 61 -16.84 -2.98 -3.38
CA LEU A 61 -17.61 -4.09 -2.80
C LEU A 61 -17.17 -4.43 -1.37
N SER A 62 -16.06 -3.86 -0.88
CA SER A 62 -15.62 -4.06 0.50
C SER A 62 -16.51 -3.29 1.47
N ASP A 63 -16.98 -3.95 2.53
CA ASP A 63 -17.66 -3.31 3.65
C ASP A 63 -16.76 -2.32 4.41
N ARG A 64 -15.45 -2.41 4.19
CA ARG A 64 -14.42 -1.56 4.80
C ARG A 64 -14.03 -0.37 3.92
N LEU A 65 -14.66 -0.16 2.77
CA LEU A 65 -14.35 0.95 1.85
C LEU A 65 -14.30 2.31 2.59
N LEU A 66 -15.35 2.67 3.30
CA LEU A 66 -15.46 3.95 4.01
C LEU A 66 -14.42 4.11 5.14
N PRO A 67 -14.27 3.16 6.08
CA PRO A 67 -13.26 3.29 7.12
C PRO A 67 -11.82 3.26 6.57
N LEU A 68 -11.54 2.49 5.52
CA LEU A 68 -10.22 2.50 4.87
C LEU A 68 -9.95 3.81 4.14
N THR A 69 -10.94 4.37 3.45
CA THR A 69 -10.82 5.68 2.80
C THR A 69 -10.42 6.75 3.81
N ARG A 70 -11.12 6.84 4.95
CA ARG A 70 -10.78 7.80 6.02
C ARG A 70 -9.39 7.57 6.58
N ALA A 71 -9.02 6.32 6.84
CA ALA A 71 -7.68 6.01 7.34
C ALA A 71 -6.59 6.43 6.34
N LEU A 72 -6.82 6.28 5.04
CA LEU A 72 -5.89 6.74 4.01
C LEU A 72 -5.82 8.27 3.96
N GLU A 73 -6.96 8.97 4.02
CA GLU A 73 -7.03 10.44 4.08
C GLU A 73 -6.27 10.99 5.30
N ASP A 74 -6.42 10.38 6.47
CA ASP A 74 -5.68 10.74 7.70
C ASP A 74 -4.17 10.55 7.56
N LEU A 75 -3.73 9.64 6.68
CA LEU A 75 -2.33 9.43 6.32
C LEU A 75 -1.83 10.36 5.19
N GLY A 76 -2.68 11.29 4.73
CA GLY A 76 -2.34 12.24 3.69
C GLY A 76 -2.49 11.69 2.26
N PHE A 77 -3.17 10.55 2.09
CA PHE A 77 -3.56 10.12 0.76
C PHE A 77 -4.71 10.98 0.23
N PHE A 78 -4.75 11.14 -1.08
CA PHE A 78 -5.90 11.72 -1.77
C PHE A 78 -6.48 10.72 -2.76
N GLN A 79 -7.80 10.78 -2.96
CA GLN A 79 -8.45 9.99 -3.99
C GLN A 79 -8.01 10.47 -5.38
N ALA A 80 -7.42 9.57 -6.15
CA ALA A 80 -6.89 9.85 -7.48
C ALA A 80 -7.89 9.53 -8.58
N THR A 81 -8.54 8.36 -8.52
CA THR A 81 -9.51 7.93 -9.54
C THR A 81 -10.36 6.77 -9.05
N GLU A 82 -11.53 6.58 -9.66
CA GLU A 82 -12.31 5.35 -9.54
C GLU A 82 -12.28 4.62 -10.89
N GLN A 83 -11.88 3.34 -10.90
CA GLN A 83 -11.81 2.54 -12.12
C GLN A 83 -12.04 1.07 -11.82
N ALA A 84 -12.83 0.40 -12.65
CA ALA A 84 -13.06 -1.05 -12.59
C ALA A 84 -13.53 -1.56 -11.21
N GLY A 85 -14.40 -0.79 -10.54
CA GLY A 85 -14.91 -1.14 -9.21
C GLY A 85 -13.88 -0.95 -8.08
N MET A 86 -12.83 -0.17 -8.33
CA MET A 86 -11.82 0.18 -7.35
C MET A 86 -11.73 1.69 -7.19
N VAL A 87 -11.64 2.18 -5.96
CA VAL A 87 -11.31 3.57 -5.64
C VAL A 87 -9.83 3.64 -5.29
N TYR A 88 -9.05 4.33 -6.11
CA TYR A 88 -7.62 4.47 -5.95
C TYR A 88 -7.27 5.76 -5.20
N HIS A 89 -6.45 5.59 -4.17
CA HIS A 89 -5.87 6.65 -3.37
C HIS A 89 -4.36 6.69 -3.60
N LEU A 90 -3.78 7.89 -3.59
CA LEU A 90 -2.38 8.13 -3.87
C LEU A 90 -1.73 8.91 -2.73
N TRP A 91 -0.53 8.48 -2.35
CA TRP A 91 0.43 9.22 -1.55
C TRP A 91 1.77 9.23 -2.27
N THR A 92 2.52 10.33 -2.22
CA THR A 92 3.86 10.36 -2.81
C THR A 92 4.80 11.30 -2.06
N SER A 93 6.03 10.86 -1.88
CA SER A 93 7.09 11.67 -1.28
C SER A 93 7.50 12.85 -2.16
N ALA A 94 7.26 12.80 -3.48
CA ALA A 94 7.60 13.89 -4.40
C ALA A 94 6.88 15.21 -4.09
N LEU A 95 5.80 15.15 -3.30
CA LEU A 95 5.07 16.33 -2.81
C LEU A 95 5.61 16.86 -1.47
N HIS A 96 6.58 16.19 -0.87
CA HIS A 96 7.19 16.54 0.41
C HIS A 96 8.60 17.10 0.17
N GLU A 97 8.90 18.26 0.76
CA GLU A 97 10.20 18.96 0.59
C GLU A 97 11.31 18.38 1.50
N ASP A 98 11.00 17.36 2.30
CA ASP A 98 11.91 16.78 3.27
C ASP A 98 12.84 15.74 2.65
N HIS A 99 14.09 15.72 3.11
CA HIS A 99 15.12 14.78 2.61
C HIS A 99 14.94 13.35 3.17
N GLU A 100 13.91 13.10 3.96
CA GLU A 100 13.62 11.82 4.63
C GLU A 100 12.54 10.98 3.91
N ASN A 101 12.48 11.10 2.58
CA ASN A 101 11.48 10.42 1.74
C ASN A 101 11.36 8.92 2.00
N ARG A 102 12.48 8.23 2.25
CA ARG A 102 12.50 6.78 2.50
C ARG A 102 11.85 6.41 3.85
N ASN A 103 12.24 7.09 4.93
CA ASN A 103 11.72 6.79 6.27
C ASN A 103 10.21 7.10 6.35
N ASN A 104 9.80 8.24 5.77
CA ASN A 104 8.39 8.62 5.71
C ASN A 104 7.58 7.64 4.86
N ALA A 105 8.12 7.19 3.71
CA ALA A 105 7.45 6.21 2.87
C ALA A 105 7.33 4.85 3.55
N GLU A 106 8.36 4.39 4.26
CA GLU A 106 8.33 3.13 5.01
C GLU A 106 7.29 3.18 6.14
N GLU A 107 7.28 4.26 6.93
CA GLU A 107 6.29 4.47 8.00
C GLU A 107 4.87 4.55 7.42
N THR A 108 4.68 5.33 6.35
CA THR A 108 3.39 5.46 5.68
C THR A 108 2.90 4.12 5.16
N LEU A 109 3.77 3.35 4.50
CA LEU A 109 3.46 2.00 4.03
C LEU A 109 3.05 1.09 5.18
N LEU A 110 3.81 1.09 6.28
CA LEU A 110 3.49 0.27 7.46
C LEU A 110 2.10 0.59 8.00
N ARG A 111 1.74 1.87 8.13
CA ARG A 111 0.43 2.31 8.60
C ARG A 111 -0.70 1.87 7.66
N VAL A 112 -0.51 1.99 6.35
CA VAL A 112 -1.45 1.48 5.34
C VAL A 112 -1.64 -0.03 5.49
N LEU A 113 -0.56 -0.80 5.59
CA LEU A 113 -0.62 -2.25 5.74
C LEU A 113 -1.35 -2.65 7.03
N ILE A 114 -1.13 -1.93 8.13
CA ILE A 114 -1.89 -2.10 9.37
C ILE A 114 -3.38 -1.83 9.12
N SER A 115 -3.74 -0.72 8.48
CA SER A 115 -5.14 -0.41 8.16
C SER A 115 -5.79 -1.52 7.34
N PHE A 116 -5.12 -2.06 6.32
CA PHE A 116 -5.63 -3.17 5.53
C PHE A 116 -5.75 -4.47 6.33
N GLN A 117 -4.80 -4.77 7.23
CA GLN A 117 -4.81 -5.99 8.04
C GLN A 117 -5.68 -5.93 9.30
N SER A 118 -6.13 -4.75 9.75
CA SER A 118 -6.85 -4.55 11.01
C SER A 118 -8.25 -5.20 11.11
N HIS A 119 -8.58 -6.18 10.26
CA HIS A 119 -9.71 -7.10 10.47
C HIS A 119 -9.30 -8.53 10.11
N SER A 120 -8.96 -9.32 11.13
CA SER A 120 -9.03 -10.78 11.08
C SER A 120 -9.45 -11.32 12.45
N THR A 121 -10.67 -11.00 12.89
CA THR A 121 -11.53 -11.89 13.70
C THR A 121 -12.94 -11.30 13.86
N PRO A 122 -13.99 -11.92 13.30
CA PRO A 122 -15.12 -12.25 14.13
C PRO A 122 -14.67 -13.43 15.00
N SER A 123 -14.39 -13.20 16.28
CA SER A 123 -14.33 -14.30 17.26
C SER A 123 -15.73 -14.90 17.34
N TYR A 124 -15.99 -15.95 16.58
CA TYR A 124 -17.14 -16.81 16.84
C TYR A 124 -16.82 -17.58 18.13
N ILE A 125 -17.51 -17.21 19.20
CA ILE A 125 -17.59 -17.99 20.43
C ILE A 125 -18.09 -19.39 20.04
N GLY A 126 -17.33 -20.42 20.39
CA GLY A 126 -17.73 -21.82 20.41
C GLY A 126 -17.68 -22.34 21.83
#